data_AF-A0A973AYT9-F1
#
_entry.id   AF-A0A973AYT9-F1
#
_cell.length_a   1.000
_cell.length_b   1.000
_cell.length_c   1.000
_cell.angle_alpha   90.00
_cell.angle_beta   90.00
_cell.angle_gamma   90.00
#
_symmetry.space_group_name_H-M   'P 1'
#
loop_
_entity.id
_entity.type
_entity.pdbx_description
1 polymer ?
#
loop_
_entity_poly.entity_id
_entity_poly.type
_entity_poly.pdbx_seq_one_letter_code
_entity_poly.pdbx_strand_id
1 'polypeptide(L)'
;MSDGMISSFSWSFLMADESRPAEPMPVPVDESHILATYANFCRVTGTPEELIVDFGLNKQVAGTSPDTIQLTQRIIDNFFTAKRLAAALAMAVARHEQAFGMLETDVQRRIIHQPQGPRA
;
A
#
# COMPACT_ATOMS: atom_id res chain seq x y z
N MET A 1 20.96 -42.44 -66.59
CA MET A 1 22.07 -42.71 -65.67
C MET A 1 22.02 -41.60 -64.64
N SER A 2 21.33 -41.88 -63.53
CA SER A 2 21.94 -42.03 -62.19
C SER A 2 22.26 -40.67 -61.58
N ASP A 3 21.94 -40.31 -60.35
CA ASP A 3 21.20 -40.88 -59.23
C ASP A 3 21.31 -39.80 -58.13
N GLY A 4 20.46 -39.82 -57.11
CA GLY A 4 20.68 -39.04 -55.89
C GLY A 4 19.79 -37.80 -55.77
N MET A 5 18.59 -37.92 -55.20
CA MET A 5 18.31 -37.91 -53.76
C MET A 5 18.43 -36.52 -53.10
N ILE A 6 17.27 -36.04 -52.61
CA ILE A 6 17.01 -35.57 -51.23
C ILE A 6 17.88 -34.38 -50.77
N SER A 7 17.38 -33.21 -50.35
CA SER A 7 16.13 -32.87 -49.68
C SER A 7 15.78 -31.39 -49.92
N SER A 8 14.49 -31.17 -50.15
CA SER A 8 13.81 -29.97 -49.70
C SER A 8 14.01 -29.86 -48.18
N PHE A 9 14.72 -28.84 -47.72
CA PHE A 9 14.52 -28.31 -46.37
C PHE A 9 13.84 -26.96 -46.51
N SER A 10 12.51 -27.01 -46.70
CA SER A 10 11.63 -25.91 -46.35
C SER A 10 11.93 -25.58 -44.89
N TRP A 11 12.51 -24.41 -44.64
CA TRP A 11 12.55 -23.81 -43.31
C TRP A 11 11.14 -23.38 -42.91
N SER A 12 10.25 -24.35 -42.77
CA SER A 12 9.03 -24.26 -41.98
C SER A 12 9.41 -24.66 -40.55
N PHE A 13 10.42 -23.99 -40.00
CA PHE A 13 10.59 -24.00 -38.55
C PHE A 13 9.45 -23.15 -38.00
N LEU A 14 8.46 -23.88 -37.51
CA LEU A 14 7.37 -23.48 -36.65
C LEU A 14 7.50 -22.05 -36.13
N MET A 15 6.45 -21.27 -36.39
CA MET A 15 6.00 -20.20 -35.51
C MET A 15 6.05 -20.74 -34.08
N ALA A 16 7.11 -20.39 -33.36
CA ALA A 16 7.06 -20.42 -31.92
C ALA A 16 5.89 -19.51 -31.57
N ASP A 17 4.87 -20.08 -30.96
CA ASP A 17 3.84 -19.34 -30.25
C ASP A 17 4.58 -18.45 -29.26
N GLU A 18 4.80 -17.20 -29.67
CA GLU A 18 5.34 -16.16 -28.84
C GLU A 18 4.31 -15.94 -27.75
N SER A 19 4.50 -16.64 -26.64
CA SER A 19 3.67 -16.55 -25.46
C SER A 19 3.74 -15.11 -24.97
N ARG A 20 2.81 -14.29 -25.48
CA ARG A 20 2.61 -12.91 -25.02
C ARG A 20 2.52 -12.98 -23.51
N PRO A 21 3.35 -12.25 -22.75
CA PRO A 21 3.23 -12.24 -21.30
C PRO A 21 1.78 -11.89 -20.97
N ALA A 22 1.10 -12.79 -20.27
CA ALA A 22 -0.30 -12.60 -19.92
C ALA A 22 -0.40 -11.27 -19.17
N GLU A 23 -1.06 -10.29 -19.77
CA GLU A 23 -1.32 -9.02 -19.09
C GLU A 23 -2.10 -9.34 -17.80
N PRO A 24 -1.66 -8.84 -16.63
CA PRO A 24 -2.33 -9.14 -15.38
C PRO A 24 -3.77 -8.66 -15.46
N MET A 25 -4.70 -9.60 -15.53
CA MET A 25 -6.13 -9.30 -15.57
C MET A 25 -6.51 -8.67 -14.22
N PRO A 26 -7.08 -7.46 -14.19
CA PRO A 26 -7.48 -6.82 -12.95
C PRO A 26 -8.57 -7.66 -12.28
N VAL A 27 -8.42 -7.90 -10.98
CA VAL A 27 -9.42 -8.58 -10.17
C VAL A 27 -10.63 -7.65 -10.03
N PRO A 28 -11.85 -8.07 -10.39
CA PRO A 28 -13.04 -7.25 -10.16
C PRO A 28 -13.25 -7.04 -8.66
N VAL A 29 -13.50 -5.79 -8.26
CA VAL A 29 -13.69 -5.39 -6.86
C VAL A 29 -15.14 -4.92 -6.68
N ASP A 30 -15.81 -5.41 -5.64
CA ASP A 30 -17.11 -4.90 -5.20
C ASP A 30 -16.92 -4.00 -3.98
N GLU A 31 -17.37 -2.75 -4.09
CA GLU A 31 -17.22 -1.72 -3.07
C GLU A 31 -18.53 -1.42 -2.33
N SER A 32 -19.63 -2.13 -2.63
CA SER A 32 -20.97 -1.87 -2.10
C SER A 32 -21.08 -1.91 -0.56
N HIS A 33 -20.16 -2.61 0.10
CA HIS A 33 -20.14 -2.80 1.55
C HIS A 33 -18.91 -2.19 2.24
N ILE A 34 -18.13 -1.36 1.54
CA ILE A 34 -16.95 -0.74 2.15
C ILE A 34 -17.35 0.25 3.26
N LEU A 35 -16.67 0.17 4.39
CA LEU A 35 -16.84 1.11 5.50
C LEU A 35 -15.69 2.11 5.50
N ALA A 36 -16.01 3.39 5.34
CA ALA A 36 -15.05 4.47 5.51
C ALA A 36 -15.02 4.92 6.97
N THR A 37 -13.85 4.82 7.61
CA THR A 37 -13.65 5.29 8.99
C THR A 37 -12.46 6.23 9.04
N TYR A 38 -12.57 7.31 9.83
CA TYR A 38 -11.44 8.18 10.12
C TYR A 38 -10.55 7.60 11.21
N ALA A 39 -9.24 7.65 11.00
CA ALA A 39 -8.24 7.30 12.01
C ALA A 39 -7.03 8.23 11.90
N ASN A 40 -6.48 8.61 13.05
CA ASN A 40 -5.19 9.30 13.16
C ASN A 40 -4.22 8.58 14.10
N PHE A 41 -4.61 7.41 14.59
CA PHE A 41 -3.79 6.51 15.38
C PHE A 41 -3.96 5.09 14.85
N CYS A 42 -2.85 4.37 14.72
CA CYS A 42 -2.85 2.95 14.44
C CYS A 42 -1.87 2.23 15.36
N ARG A 43 -2.18 0.97 15.67
CA ARG A 43 -1.29 0.07 16.38
C ARG A 43 -1.18 -1.22 15.59
N VAL A 44 0.05 -1.66 15.37
CA VAL A 44 0.34 -2.95 14.74
C VAL A 44 0.78 -3.94 15.80
N THR A 45 0.24 -5.15 15.78
CA THR A 45 0.59 -6.25 16.69
C THR A 45 0.76 -7.53 15.88
N GLY A 46 1.84 -8.28 16.11
CA GLY A 46 2.10 -9.54 15.41
C GLY A 46 1.83 -10.76 16.30
N THR A 47 1.24 -11.79 15.72
CA THR A 47 1.31 -13.18 16.20
C THR A 47 2.25 -13.97 15.28
N PRO A 48 2.59 -15.23 15.58
CA PRO A 48 3.39 -16.05 14.65
C PRO A 48 2.75 -16.26 13.27
N GLU A 49 1.43 -16.12 13.15
CA GLU A 49 0.68 -16.45 11.94
C GLU A 49 0.07 -15.22 11.25
N GLU A 50 -0.26 -14.18 12.02
CA GLU A 50 -1.03 -13.04 11.54
C GLU A 50 -0.49 -11.70 12.06
N LEU A 51 -0.82 -10.64 11.34
CA LEU A 51 -0.56 -9.25 11.69
C LEU A 51 -1.89 -8.53 11.89
N ILE A 52 -2.06 -7.94 13.07
CA ILE A 52 -3.25 -7.21 13.48
C ILE A 52 -2.97 -5.72 13.38
N VAL A 53 -3.82 -4.98 12.66
CA VAL A 53 -3.81 -3.52 12.58
C VAL A 53 -5.06 -2.98 13.23
N ASP A 54 -4.90 -2.33 14.39
CA ASP A 54 -5.97 -1.63 15.08
C ASP A 54 -5.95 -0.14 14.72
N PHE A 55 -7.11 0.45 14.46
CA PHE A 55 -7.27 1.88 14.18
C PHE A 55 -8.15 2.57 15.23
N GLY A 56 -7.80 3.82 15.53
CA GLY A 56 -8.53 4.64 16.48
C GLY A 56 -8.34 6.13 16.27
N LEU A 57 -9.03 6.89 17.12
CA LEU A 57 -8.96 8.34 17.17
C LEU A 57 -8.18 8.78 18.41
N ASN A 58 -6.98 9.32 18.20
CA ASN A 58 -6.26 10.07 19.20
C ASN A 58 -6.83 11.50 19.28
N LYS A 59 -7.51 11.80 20.39
CA LYS A 59 -8.11 13.12 20.69
C LYS A 59 -7.16 14.06 21.42
N GLN A 60 -5.96 13.62 21.78
CA GLN A 60 -5.03 14.40 22.58
C GLN A 60 -4.36 15.46 21.70
N VAL A 61 -4.94 16.65 21.71
CA VAL A 61 -4.34 17.86 21.12
C VAL A 61 -3.78 18.66 22.30
N ALA A 62 -2.49 18.47 22.61
CA ALA A 62 -1.75 19.21 23.64
C ALA A 62 -2.21 19.05 25.11
N GLY A 63 -2.43 17.82 25.58
CA GLY A 63 -2.68 17.53 27.00
C GLY A 63 -1.45 16.99 27.75
N THR A 64 -1.25 17.41 29.00
CA THR A 64 -0.13 16.99 29.88
C THR A 64 -0.29 15.57 30.44
N SER A 65 -1.42 14.89 30.18
CA SER A 65 -1.71 13.56 30.73
C SER A 65 -2.27 12.62 29.65
N PRO A 66 -1.75 11.39 29.54
CA PRO A 66 -2.20 10.44 28.53
C PRO A 66 -3.55 9.82 28.93
N ASP A 67 -4.61 10.21 28.21
CA ASP A 67 -5.89 9.50 28.17
C ASP A 67 -5.79 8.18 27.39
N THR A 68 -6.70 7.24 27.67
CA THR A 68 -6.81 6.00 26.90
C THR A 68 -7.33 6.27 25.48
N ILE A 69 -6.57 5.86 24.47
CA ILE A 69 -7.00 5.91 23.06
C ILE A 69 -7.90 4.71 22.78
N GLN A 70 -9.13 4.98 22.33
CA GLN A 70 -10.08 3.93 21.96
C GLN A 70 -9.81 3.44 20.53
N LEU A 71 -9.62 2.12 20.40
CA LEU A 71 -9.46 1.43 19.12
C LEU A 71 -10.82 0.86 18.73
N THR A 72 -11.32 1.24 17.55
CA THR A 72 -12.69 0.90 17.13
C THR A 72 -12.72 0.00 15.91
N GLN A 73 -11.63 -0.07 15.14
CA GLN A 73 -11.52 -0.90 13.95
C GLN A 73 -10.32 -1.83 14.07
N ARG A 74 -10.46 -3.04 13.54
CA ARG A 74 -9.41 -4.05 13.49
C ARG A 74 -9.40 -4.71 12.13
N ILE A 75 -8.23 -4.77 11.52
CA ILE A 75 -7.94 -5.57 10.33
C ILE A 75 -6.92 -6.63 10.74
N ILE A 76 -7.15 -7.88 10.32
CA ILE A 76 -6.23 -8.99 10.56
C ILE A 76 -5.76 -9.47 9.19
N ASP A 77 -4.46 -9.40 8.97
CA ASP A 77 -3.80 -9.80 7.74
C ASP A 77 -2.91 -11.01 8.00
N ASN A 78 -2.84 -11.95 7.05
CA ASN A 78 -1.68 -12.83 7.00
C ASN A 78 -0.43 -12.04 6.55
N PHE A 79 0.76 -12.56 6.82
CA PHE A 79 2.01 -11.86 6.53
C PHE A 79 2.27 -11.57 5.04
N PHE A 80 1.75 -12.40 4.12
CA PHE A 80 1.90 -12.14 2.68
C PHE A 80 1.08 -10.93 2.25
N THR A 81 -0.14 -10.79 2.75
CA THR A 81 -0.99 -9.62 2.52
C THR A 81 -0.41 -8.39 3.20
N ALA A 82 0.01 -8.50 4.47
CA ALA A 82 0.63 -7.39 5.19
C ALA A 82 1.87 -6.82 4.47
N LYS A 83 2.73 -7.70 3.90
CA LYS A 83 3.90 -7.27 3.12
C LYS A 83 3.51 -6.46 1.88
N ARG A 84 2.49 -6.91 1.14
CA ARG A 84 1.99 -6.17 -0.04
C ARG A 84 1.36 -4.84 0.36
N LEU A 85 0.58 -4.83 1.44
CA LEU A 85 -0.03 -3.62 1.99
C LEU A 85 1.04 -2.59 2.38
N ALA A 86 2.08 -3.00 3.12
CA ALA A 86 3.17 -2.11 3.53
C ALA A 86 3.88 -1.48 2.32
N ALA A 87 4.16 -2.27 1.28
CA ALA A 87 4.77 -1.75 0.05
C ALA A 87 3.84 -0.76 -0.68
N ALA A 88 2.54 -1.07 -0.78
CA ALA A 88 1.56 -0.19 -1.40
C ALA A 88 1.42 1.13 -0.64
N LEU A 89 1.36 1.09 0.69
CA LEU A 89 1.29 2.28 1.55
C LEU A 89 2.55 3.15 1.39
N ALA A 90 3.74 2.54 1.39
CA ALA A 90 4.99 3.27 1.19
C ALA A 90 5.02 4.01 -0.16
N MET A 91 4.60 3.35 -1.24
CA MET A 91 4.50 3.98 -2.57
C MET A 91 3.46 5.10 -2.60
N ALA A 92 2.30 4.90 -1.97
CA ALA A 92 1.23 5.90 -1.93
C ALA A 92 1.66 7.16 -1.16
N VAL A 93 2.30 7.00 0.00
CA VAL A 93 2.85 8.11 0.79
C VAL A 93 3.94 8.85 0.03
N ALA A 94 4.90 8.13 -0.57
CA ALA A 94 5.97 8.77 -1.35
C ALA A 94 5.42 9.61 -2.51
N ARG A 95 4.38 9.11 -3.21
CA ARG A 95 3.70 9.88 -4.27
C ARG A 95 2.99 11.12 -3.73
N HIS A 96 2.35 11.01 -2.56
CA HIS A 96 1.74 12.16 -1.92
C HIS A 96 2.80 13.22 -1.58
N GLU A 97 3.92 12.82 -0.99
CA GLU A 97 5.01 13.74 -0.62
C GLU A 97 5.65 14.41 -1.83
N GLN A 98 5.80 13.70 -2.95
CA GLN A 98 6.28 14.28 -4.20
C GLN A 98 5.36 15.39 -4.74
N ALA A 99 4.04 15.26 -4.51
CA ALA A 99 3.06 16.22 -5.01
C ALA A 99 2.80 17.39 -4.04
N PHE A 100 2.85 17.15 -2.73
CA PHE A 100 2.38 18.09 -1.70
C PHE A 100 3.46 18.50 -0.68
N GLY A 101 4.66 17.95 -0.77
CA GLY A 101 5.75 18.18 0.19
C GLY A 101 5.82 17.10 1.26
N MET A 102 6.94 17.06 1.98
CA MET A 102 7.20 16.02 2.98
C MET A 102 6.23 16.09 4.16
N LEU A 103 5.78 14.91 4.60
CA LEU A 103 4.97 14.80 5.80
C LEU A 103 5.91 14.76 7.01
N GLU A 104 6.05 15.89 7.70
CA GLU A 104 6.72 15.92 9.00
C GLU A 104 5.99 14.95 9.93
N THR A 105 6.65 13.99 10.57
CA THR A 105 6.02 13.00 11.47
C THR A 105 6.18 13.34 12.94
N ASP A 106 7.15 14.19 13.28
CA ASP A 106 7.36 14.65 14.63
C ASP A 106 6.21 15.58 15.05
N VAL A 107 5.42 15.13 16.04
CA VAL A 107 4.29 15.89 16.59
C VAL A 107 4.72 17.26 17.08
N GLN A 108 5.93 17.40 17.65
CA GLN A 108 6.42 18.68 18.18
C GLN A 108 6.68 19.69 17.06
N ARG A 109 7.16 19.22 15.91
CA ARG A 109 7.41 20.07 14.73
C ARG A 109 6.16 20.40 13.95
N ARG A 110 5.09 19.59 14.09
CA ARG A 110 3.77 19.87 13.52
C ARG A 110 3.02 21.00 14.24
N ILE A 111 3.40 21.34 15.48
CA ILE A 111 2.76 22.45 16.22
C ILE A 111 3.24 23.77 15.60
N ILE A 112 2.42 24.33 14.71
CA ILE A 112 2.60 25.68 14.21
C ILE A 112 2.44 26.62 15.41
N HIS A 113 3.54 27.22 15.88
CA HIS A 113 3.47 28.34 16.80
C HIS A 113 2.76 29.47 16.07
N GLN A 114 1.47 29.67 16.35
CA GLN A 114 0.76 30.82 15.84
C GLN A 114 1.50 32.06 16.38
N PRO A 115 2.06 32.92 15.51
CA PRO A 115 2.75 34.12 15.99
C PRO A 115 1.74 34.91 16.81
N GLN A 116 2.07 35.15 18.08
CA GLN A 116 1.24 35.96 18.95
C GLN A 116 1.08 37.32 18.26
N GLY A 117 -0.13 37.61 17.78
CA GLY A 117 -0.47 38.92 17.24
C GLY A 117 -0.19 39.99 18.32
N PRO A 118 0.22 41.20 17.92
CA PRO A 118 0.62 42.22 18.87
C PRO A 118 -0.51 42.49 19.87
N ARG A 119 -0.20 42.38 21.17
CA ARG A 119 -1.10 42.81 22.24
C ARG A 119 -1.28 44.33 22.09
N ALA A 120 -2.52 44.74 21.83
CA ALA A 120 -2.95 46.13 21.94
C ALA A 120 -3.08 46.54 23.41
#